data_AF-A0A923VX99-F1
#
_entry.id   AF-A0A923VX99-F1
#
_cell.length_a   1.000
_cell.length_b   1.000
_cell.length_c   1.000
_cell.angle_alpha   90.00
_cell.angle_beta   90.00
_cell.angle_gamma   90.00
#
_symmetry.space_group_name_H-M   'P 1'
#
loop_
_entity.id
_entity.type
_entity.pdbx_description
1 polymer ?
#
loop_
_entity_poly.entity_id
_entity_poly.type
_entity_poly.pdbx_seq_one_letter_code
_entity_poly.pdbx_strand_id
1 'polypeptide(L)'
;MNEILIKSTTDFFQQTFNSNADKVVLSPGRINIIGEHIDYNDGYVLPAAIDKIICFAFEKNNSNIANIQAIDLNESVEIDLKKEAVLTEVVWTNYLRGVLFQLTLK
;
A
#
# COMPACT_ATOMS: atom_id res chain seq x y z
N MET A 1 -7.29 -4.91 -18.15
CA MET A 1 -6.46 -5.59 -17.12
C MET A 1 -6.69 -4.98 -15.75
N ASN A 2 -6.51 -3.66 -15.58
CA ASN A 2 -6.77 -3.00 -14.29
C ASN A 2 -8.21 -3.11 -13.80
N GLU A 3 -9.21 -3.14 -14.70
CA GLU A 3 -10.62 -3.33 -14.31
C GLU A 3 -10.87 -4.64 -13.56
N ILE A 4 -10.20 -5.73 -13.98
CA ILE A 4 -10.31 -7.04 -13.33
C ILE A 4 -9.68 -6.96 -11.92
N LEU A 5 -8.51 -6.35 -11.82
CA LEU A 5 -7.82 -6.14 -10.54
C LEU A 5 -8.68 -5.30 -9.59
N ILE A 6 -9.15 -4.14 -10.03
CA ILE A 6 -10.04 -3.25 -9.26
C ILE A 6 -11.26 -4.04 -8.77
N LYS A 7 -11.96 -4.73 -9.69
CA LYS A 7 -13.17 -5.49 -9.35
C LYS A 7 -12.87 -6.56 -8.30
N SER A 8 -11.81 -7.34 -8.48
CA SER A 8 -11.42 -8.38 -7.51
C SER A 8 -11.09 -7.79 -6.14
N THR A 9 -10.40 -6.64 -6.09
CA THR A 9 -10.07 -5.96 -4.83
C THR A 9 -11.31 -5.39 -4.15
N THR A 10 -12.22 -4.75 -4.89
CA THR A 10 -13.45 -4.19 -4.31
C THR A 10 -14.43 -5.27 -3.88
N ASP A 11 -14.54 -6.37 -4.63
CA ASP A 11 -15.37 -7.51 -4.26
C ASP A 11 -14.86 -8.17 -2.97
N PHE A 12 -13.53 -8.35 -2.86
CA PHE A 12 -12.91 -8.87 -1.65
C PHE A 12 -13.14 -7.93 -0.47
N PHE A 13 -12.95 -6.62 -0.66
CA PHE A 13 -13.19 -5.61 0.37
C PHE A 13 -14.63 -5.69 0.90
N GLN A 14 -15.62 -5.72 0.01
CA GLN A 14 -17.03 -5.79 0.38
C GLN A 14 -17.37 -7.08 1.14
N GLN A 15 -16.76 -8.21 0.78
CA GLN A 15 -16.95 -9.48 1.47
C GLN A 15 -16.29 -9.50 2.86
N THR A 16 -15.10 -8.90 3.00
CA THR A 16 -14.35 -8.91 4.26
C THR A 16 -14.89 -7.90 5.28
N PHE A 17 -15.24 -6.68 4.82
CA PHE A 17 -15.60 -5.57 5.71
C PHE A 17 -17.10 -5.27 5.75
N ASN A 18 -17.91 -5.94 4.92
CA ASN A 18 -19.35 -5.69 4.79
C ASN A 18 -19.71 -4.24 4.43
N SER A 19 -18.80 -3.54 3.75
CA SER A 19 -18.94 -2.14 3.32
C SER A 19 -18.32 -1.93 1.94
N ASN A 20 -18.72 -0.87 1.24
CA ASN A 20 -18.08 -0.49 -0.01
C ASN A 20 -16.88 0.40 0.29
N ALA A 21 -15.74 0.16 -0.37
CA ALA A 21 -14.58 1.03 -0.20
C ALA A 21 -14.87 2.46 -0.66
N ASP A 22 -14.50 3.46 0.16
CA ASP A 22 -14.62 4.88 -0.17
C ASP A 22 -13.70 5.28 -1.35
N LYS A 23 -12.52 4.65 -1.41
CA LYS A 23 -11.48 4.94 -2.39
C LYS A 23 -10.81 3.66 -2.87
N VAL A 24 -10.44 3.68 -4.15
CA VAL A 24 -9.55 2.70 -4.76
C VAL A 24 -8.41 3.47 -5.41
N VAL A 25 -7.18 3.09 -5.09
CA VAL A 25 -5.97 3.67 -5.69
C VAL A 25 -5.14 2.59 -6.36
N LEU A 26 -4.50 2.97 -7.47
CA LEU A 26 -3.58 2.12 -8.21
C LEU A 26 -2.18 2.74 -8.15
N SER A 27 -1.18 1.95 -7.77
CA SER A 27 0.22 2.37 -7.78
C SER A 27 1.05 1.41 -8.64
N PRO A 28 1.64 1.88 -9.75
CA PRO A 28 2.47 1.04 -10.60
C PRO A 28 3.84 0.80 -9.97
N GLY A 29 4.40 -0.38 -10.22
CA GLY A 29 5.83 -0.60 -10.11
C GLY A 29 6.59 0.23 -11.15
N ARG A 30 7.91 0.27 -11.01
CA ARG A 30 8.80 0.99 -11.93
C ARG A 30 10.02 0.16 -12.27
N ILE A 31 10.50 0.33 -13.49
CA ILE A 31 11.88 -0.01 -13.88
C ILE A 31 12.66 1.28 -14.07
N ASN A 32 13.98 1.16 -14.07
CA ASN A 32 14.85 2.24 -14.48
C ASN A 32 15.41 1.88 -15.87
N ILE A 33 15.30 2.80 -16.84
CA ILE A 33 15.80 2.58 -18.20
C ILE A 33 17.29 2.89 -18.25
N ILE A 34 17.70 3.98 -17.59
CA ILE A 34 19.10 4.40 -17.44
C ILE A 34 19.26 5.32 -16.22
N GLY A 35 20.48 5.35 -15.68
CA GLY A 35 20.84 6.13 -14.49
C GLY A 35 20.77 5.30 -13.22
N GLU A 36 21.42 4.13 -13.21
CA GLU A 36 21.55 3.32 -11.99
C GLU A 36 22.56 3.95 -11.02
N HIS A 37 22.31 3.82 -9.72
CA HIS A 37 23.25 4.19 -8.65
C HIS A 37 23.67 5.67 -8.61
N ILE A 38 22.93 6.57 -9.27
CA ILE A 38 23.23 8.01 -9.30
C ILE A 38 22.12 8.88 -8.70
N ASP A 39 20.96 8.32 -8.39
CA ASP A 39 19.86 9.02 -7.72
C ASP A 39 20.25 9.53 -6.33
N TYR A 40 20.98 8.73 -5.55
CA TYR A 40 21.54 9.14 -4.26
C TYR A 40 22.84 9.96 -4.36
N ASN A 41 23.25 10.32 -5.58
CA ASN A 41 24.40 11.19 -5.88
C ASN A 41 23.98 12.47 -6.62
N ASP A 42 22.73 12.91 -6.47
CA ASP A 42 22.15 14.08 -7.15
C ASP A 42 22.19 14.00 -8.69
N GLY A 43 22.24 12.79 -9.25
CA GLY A 43 22.24 12.54 -10.69
C GLY A 43 20.83 12.43 -11.31
N TYR A 44 20.77 12.53 -12.64
CA TYR A 44 19.52 12.34 -13.39
C TYR A 44 19.24 10.87 -13.67
N VAL A 45 17.99 10.45 -13.52
CA VAL A 45 17.53 9.08 -13.81
C VAL A 45 16.38 9.10 -14.81
N LEU A 46 16.21 8.02 -15.58
CA LEU A 46 15.10 7.85 -16.51
C LEU A 46 14.28 6.60 -16.16
N PRO A 47 13.39 6.68 -15.16
CA PRO A 47 12.50 5.59 -14.81
C PRO A 47 11.26 5.54 -15.71
N ALA A 48 10.64 4.37 -15.77
CA ALA A 48 9.33 4.19 -16.38
C ALA A 48 8.45 3.31 -15.50
N ALA A 49 7.18 3.71 -15.36
CA ALA A 49 6.15 2.88 -14.76
C ALA A 49 5.89 1.65 -15.64
N ILE A 50 5.63 0.50 -15.00
CA ILE A 50 5.27 -0.75 -15.69
C ILE A 50 3.81 -1.11 -15.42
N ASP A 51 3.33 -2.14 -16.11
CA ASP A 51 1.96 -2.65 -16.02
C ASP A 51 1.70 -3.55 -14.79
N LYS A 52 2.68 -3.69 -13.88
CA LYS A 52 2.54 -4.36 -12.58
C LYS A 52 2.11 -3.36 -11.53
N ILE A 53 0.93 -3.55 -10.95
CA ILE A 53 0.24 -2.53 -10.15
C ILE A 53 -0.21 -3.12 -8.81
N ILE A 54 -0.05 -2.35 -7.74
CA ILE A 54 -0.75 -2.56 -6.47
C ILE A 54 -2.10 -1.84 -6.56
N CYS A 55 -3.19 -2.55 -6.30
CA CYS A 55 -4.53 -1.99 -6.14
C CYS A 55 -4.91 -2.01 -4.66
N PHE A 56 -5.25 -0.84 -4.11
CA PHE A 56 -5.57 -0.68 -2.70
C PHE A 56 -6.94 -0.03 -2.56
N ALA A 57 -7.90 -0.79 -2.02
CA ALA A 57 -9.25 -0.32 -1.71
C ALA A 57 -9.35 -0.08 -0.20
N PHE A 58 -9.85 1.08 0.21
CA PHE A 58 -9.93 1.44 1.61
C PHE A 58 -11.09 2.41 1.91
N GLU A 59 -11.55 2.39 3.16
CA GLU A 59 -12.51 3.32 3.72
C GLU A 59 -12.03 3.81 5.09
N LYS A 60 -12.60 4.92 5.58
CA LYS A 60 -12.35 5.35 6.95
C LYS A 60 -13.22 4.54 7.91
N ASN A 61 -12.59 3.78 8.81
CA ASN A 61 -13.31 2.91 9.76
C ASN A 61 -13.69 3.58 11.10
N ASN A 62 -13.43 4.88 11.27
CA ASN A 62 -13.70 5.66 12.49
C ASN A 62 -13.14 5.07 13.80
N SER A 63 -12.10 4.23 13.70
CA SER A 63 -11.36 3.65 14.82
C SER A 63 -9.95 4.25 14.91
N ASN A 64 -9.20 3.87 15.96
CA ASN A 64 -7.76 4.09 16.05
C ASN A 64 -6.94 2.89 15.56
N ILE A 65 -7.59 1.87 15.00
CA ILE A 65 -6.94 0.67 14.50
C ILE A 65 -7.17 0.62 12.99
N ALA A 66 -6.11 0.57 12.20
CA ALA A 66 -6.18 0.26 10.78
C ALA A 66 -6.14 -1.26 10.58
N ASN A 67 -7.18 -1.82 9.96
CA ASN A 67 -7.27 -3.23 9.61
C ASN A 67 -6.95 -3.39 8.12
N ILE A 68 -5.89 -4.12 7.79
CA ILE A 68 -5.36 -4.18 6.42
C ILE A 68 -5.20 -5.65 6.01
N GLN A 69 -5.63 -5.96 4.80
CA GLN A 69 -5.60 -7.31 4.22
C GLN A 69 -4.69 -7.32 2.98
N ALA A 70 -3.73 -8.24 2.94
CA ALA A 70 -2.91 -8.54 1.77
C ALA A 70 -3.50 -9.75 1.05
N ILE A 71 -4.28 -9.50 0.00
CA ILE A 71 -5.12 -10.51 -0.69
C ILE A 71 -4.25 -11.63 -1.30
N ASP A 72 -3.14 -11.26 -1.93
CA ASP A 72 -2.20 -12.15 -2.61
C ASP A 72 -1.36 -13.01 -1.64
N LEU A 73 -1.15 -12.51 -0.42
CA LEU A 73 -0.46 -13.25 0.65
C LEU A 73 -1.41 -14.04 1.54
N ASN A 74 -2.71 -13.77 1.46
CA ASN A 74 -3.71 -14.27 2.41
C ASN A 74 -3.32 -13.96 3.87
N GLU A 75 -2.81 -12.75 4.09
CA GLU A 75 -2.35 -12.25 5.40
C GLU A 75 -3.11 -10.98 5.79
N SER A 76 -3.12 -10.69 7.10
CA SER A 76 -3.75 -9.49 7.65
C SER A 76 -2.88 -8.85 8.72
N VAL A 77 -3.07 -7.54 8.91
CA VAL A 77 -2.41 -6.81 9.99
C VAL A 77 -3.36 -5.77 10.58
N GLU A 78 -3.31 -5.67 11.91
CA GLU A 78 -3.91 -4.56 12.65
C GLU A 78 -2.80 -3.60 13.10
N ILE A 79 -3.01 -2.31 12.85
CA ILE A 79 -2.06 -1.26 13.22
C ILE A 79 -2.78 -0.25 14.11
N ASP A 80 -2.36 -0.16 15.37
CA ASP A 80 -2.80 0.88 16.30
C ASP A 80 -2.15 2.22 15.95
N LEU A 81 -2.96 3.18 15.49
CA LEU A 81 -2.54 4.50 15.03
C LEU A 81 -2.10 5.42 16.18
N LYS A 82 -2.32 5.04 17.44
CA LYS A 82 -1.90 5.82 18.62
C LYS A 82 -0.53 5.41 19.17
N LYS A 83 0.00 4.27 18.73
CA LYS A 83 1.30 3.77 19.18
C LYS A 83 2.38 4.17 18.18
N GLU A 84 3.60 4.30 18.68
CA GLU A 84 4.76 4.44 17.81
C GLU A 84 4.90 3.22 16.89
N ALA A 85 5.37 3.46 15.67
CA ALA A 85 5.62 2.39 14.72
C ALA A 85 6.83 1.55 15.16
N VAL A 86 6.57 0.29 15.49
CA VAL A 86 7.59 -0.71 15.81
C VAL A 86 7.75 -1.65 14.61
N LEU A 87 8.99 -1.93 14.22
CA LEU A 87 9.29 -2.92 13.20
C LEU A 87 8.93 -4.32 13.67
N THR A 88 8.42 -5.12 12.75
CA THR A 88 8.07 -6.52 12.98
C THR A 88 8.82 -7.43 12.02
N GLU A 89 8.88 -8.72 12.34
CA GLU A 89 9.42 -9.75 11.45
C GLU A 89 8.59 -9.92 10.16
N VAL A 90 7.32 -9.50 10.18
CA VAL A 90 6.43 -9.53 9.00
C VAL A 90 6.70 -8.28 8.14
N VAL A 91 7.73 -8.39 7.30
CA VAL A 91 8.38 -7.28 6.59
C VAL A 91 7.42 -6.40 5.79
N TRP A 92 6.44 -6.97 5.09
CA TRP A 92 5.53 -6.18 4.24
C TRP A 92 4.69 -5.18 5.05
N THR A 93 4.34 -5.54 6.29
CA THR A 93 3.57 -4.66 7.17
C THR A 93 4.36 -3.42 7.58
N ASN A 94 5.69 -3.51 7.60
CA ASN A 94 6.57 -2.40 7.98
C ASN A 94 6.47 -1.24 6.99
N TYR A 95 6.16 -1.49 5.70
CA TYR A 95 5.91 -0.42 4.72
C TYR A 95 4.70 0.44 5.14
N LEU A 96 3.59 -0.20 5.48
CA LEU A 96 2.37 0.48 5.93
C LEU A 96 2.59 1.22 7.26
N ARG A 97 3.30 0.59 8.20
CA ARG A 97 3.70 1.22 9.46
C ARG A 97 4.53 2.48 9.24
N GLY A 98 5.53 2.41 8.35
CA GLY A 98 6.39 3.54 8.00
C GLY A 98 5.62 4.69 7.34
N VAL A 99 4.74 4.41 6.38
CA VAL A 99 3.90 5.43 5.74
C VAL A 99 2.96 6.10 6.76
N LEU A 100 2.25 5.31 7.57
CA LEU A 100 1.36 5.84 8.60
C LEU A 100 2.12 6.69 9.61
N PHE A 101 3.28 6.21 10.08
CA PHE A 101 4.14 6.96 10.98
C PHE A 101 4.58 8.30 10.38
N GLN A 102 5.11 8.28 9.14
CA GLN A 102 5.57 9.50 8.46
C GLN A 102 4.45 10.53 8.28
N LEU A 103 3.21 10.09 8.04
CA LEU A 103 2.05 10.98 7.90
C LEU A 103 1.56 11.54 9.25
N THR A 104 1.90 10.90 10.36
CA THR A 104 1.56 11.36 11.72
C THR A 104 2.62 12.27 12.36
N LEU A 105 3.85 12.27 11.83
CA LEU A 105 4.88 13.24 12.20
C LEU A 105 4.42 14.63 11.72
N LYS A 106 4.01 15.47 12.67
CA LYS A 106 3.69 16.88 12.42
C LYS A 106 4.95 17.70 12.20
#